data_AF-A0A4S0RHT7-F1
#
_entry.id   AF-A0A4S0RHT7-F1
#
_cell.length_a   1.000
_cell.length_b   1.000
_cell.length_c   1.000
_cell.angle_alpha   90.00
_cell.angle_beta   90.00
_cell.angle_gamma   90.00
#
_symmetry.space_group_name_H-M   'P 1'
#
loop_
_entity.id
_entity.type
_entity.pdbx_description
1 polymer ?
#
loop_
_entity_poly.entity_id
_entity_poly.type
_entity_poly.pdbx_seq_one_letter_code
_entity_poly.pdbx_strand_id
1 'polypeptide(L)'
;DARNGDISRNEFKAFFNALDVDNNFAGLRGIGFLRLAKAGDEAAVERDILRDHGVAHQVYPATTQPWRTPIVMFEPIAPSNQASIGYDMFTEPARRVAIEKAMADDQQHASGLIQLGQGTGATQTFPGFLVF
;
A
#
# COMPACT_ATOMS: atom_id res chain seq x y z
N ASP A 1 -12.76 4.41 16.96
CA ASP A 1 -11.83 5.51 16.64
C ASP A 1 -10.40 5.03 16.65
N ALA A 2 -9.72 5.11 15.51
CA ALA A 2 -8.26 5.02 15.45
C ALA A 2 -7.67 6.12 16.35
N ARG A 3 -6.57 5.84 17.05
CA ARG A 3 -5.99 6.75 18.04
C ARG A 3 -5.39 7.98 17.34
N ASN A 4 -6.18 9.02 17.10
CA ASN A 4 -5.77 10.21 16.33
C ASN A 4 -5.18 9.87 14.94
N GLY A 5 -5.73 8.86 14.26
CA GLY A 5 -5.28 8.46 12.92
C GLY A 5 -4.07 7.53 12.91
N ASP A 6 -3.56 7.12 14.07
CA ASP A 6 -2.58 6.02 14.16
C ASP A 6 -3.31 4.68 14.28
N ILE A 7 -2.92 3.74 13.41
CA ILE A 7 -3.47 2.38 13.33
C ILE A 7 -2.26 1.45 13.45
N SER A 8 -2.26 0.54 14.42
CA SER A 8 -1.21 -0.48 14.51
C SER A 8 -1.43 -1.58 13.47
N ARG A 9 -0.34 -2.26 13.08
CA ARG A 9 -0.41 -3.45 12.21
C ARG A 9 -1.38 -4.52 12.74
N ASN A 10 -1.45 -4.70 14.05
CA ASN A 10 -2.36 -5.68 14.66
C ASN A 10 -3.83 -5.27 14.54
N GLU A 11 -4.15 -3.99 14.69
CA GLU A 11 -5.50 -3.47 14.46
C GLU A 11 -5.90 -3.58 12.99
N PHE A 12 -4.98 -3.24 12.06
CA PHE A 12 -5.21 -3.41 10.63
C PHE A 12 -5.45 -4.88 10.25
N LYS A 13 -4.67 -5.81 10.82
CA LYS A 13 -4.89 -7.25 10.66
C LYS A 13 -6.24 -7.70 11.19
N ALA A 14 -6.62 -7.24 12.38
CA ALA A 14 -7.92 -7.56 12.95
C ALA A 14 -9.08 -7.06 12.07
N PHE A 15 -8.96 -5.84 11.53
CA PHE A 15 -9.89 -5.30 10.55
C PHE A 15 -9.98 -6.17 9.29
N PHE A 16 -8.84 -6.50 8.67
CA PHE A 16 -8.81 -7.35 7.47
C PHE A 16 -9.48 -8.72 7.71
N ASN A 17 -9.17 -9.36 8.85
CA ASN A 17 -9.77 -10.64 9.21
C ASN A 17 -11.29 -10.54 9.41
N ALA A 18 -11.78 -9.43 9.97
CA ALA A 18 -13.21 -9.22 10.19
C ALA A 18 -14.01 -9.01 8.89
N LEU A 19 -13.36 -8.64 7.78
CA LEU A 19 -14.01 -8.57 6.47
C LEU A 19 -14.35 -9.94 5.89
N ASP A 20 -13.72 -11.01 6.41
CA ASP A 20 -13.89 -12.38 5.92
C ASP A 20 -13.76 -12.47 4.39
N VAL A 21 -12.63 -11.96 3.90
CA VAL A 21 -12.35 -11.72 2.47
C VAL A 21 -12.52 -12.99 1.63
N ASP A 22 -12.09 -14.13 2.15
CA ASP A 22 -12.16 -15.41 1.44
C ASP A 22 -13.61 -15.81 1.11
N ASN A 23 -14.58 -15.43 1.95
CA ASN A 23 -16.00 -15.73 1.74
C ASN A 23 -16.76 -14.59 1.05
N ASN A 24 -16.38 -13.34 1.29
CA ASN A 24 -17.16 -12.18 0.85
C ASN A 24 -16.63 -11.51 -0.42
N PHE A 25 -15.36 -11.72 -0.79
CA PHE A 25 -14.68 -10.96 -1.86
C PHE A 25 -13.83 -11.87 -2.75
N ALA A 26 -14.49 -12.73 -3.52
CA ALA A 26 -13.82 -13.59 -4.50
C ALA A 26 -12.96 -12.75 -5.48
N GLY A 27 -11.66 -13.05 -5.52
CA GLY A 27 -10.69 -12.36 -6.39
C GLY A 27 -9.93 -11.21 -5.72
N LEU A 28 -10.31 -10.78 -4.52
CA LEU A 28 -9.52 -9.82 -3.74
C LEU A 28 -8.25 -10.51 -3.23
N ARG A 29 -7.08 -9.94 -3.56
CA ARG A 29 -5.78 -10.55 -3.23
C ARG A 29 -5.13 -9.96 -1.98
N GLY A 30 -5.64 -8.83 -1.51
CA GLY A 30 -5.18 -8.14 -0.32
C GLY A 30 -5.63 -6.69 -0.29
N ILE A 31 -5.46 -6.08 0.88
CA ILE A 31 -5.72 -4.67 1.14
C ILE A 31 -4.44 -4.05 1.67
N GLY A 32 -4.04 -2.92 1.08
CA GLY A 32 -2.92 -2.12 1.52
C GLY A 32 -3.39 -0.82 2.17
N PHE A 33 -2.60 -0.32 3.12
CA PHE A 33 -2.72 1.04 3.63
C PHE A 33 -1.51 1.85 3.16
N LEU A 34 -1.77 2.97 2.48
CA LEU A 34 -0.73 3.85 1.94
C LEU A 34 -0.58 5.08 2.83
N ARG A 35 0.63 5.61 2.92
CA ARG A 35 0.88 6.91 3.56
C ARG A 35 1.18 7.95 2.50
N LEU A 36 0.43 9.05 2.48
CA LEU A 36 0.77 10.22 1.67
C LEU A 36 1.88 11.02 2.36
N ALA A 37 2.97 11.29 1.64
CA ALA A 37 4.08 12.12 2.09
C ALA A 37 4.63 12.97 0.94
N LYS A 38 5.23 14.13 1.27
CA LYS A 38 6.01 14.88 0.28
C LYS A 38 7.32 14.14 0.00
N ALA A 39 7.80 14.19 -1.23
CA ALA A 39 9.15 13.71 -1.53
C ALA A 39 10.19 14.51 -0.72
N GLY A 40 11.09 13.80 -0.03
CA GLY A 40 12.05 14.37 0.93
C GLY A 40 11.64 14.19 2.41
N ASP A 41 10.37 13.87 2.70
CA ASP A 41 9.86 13.68 4.07
C ASP A 41 9.67 12.18 4.42
N GLU A 42 10.33 11.26 3.70
CA GLU A 42 10.14 9.81 3.85
C GLU A 42 10.53 9.28 5.24
N ALA A 43 11.48 9.95 5.93
CA ALA A 43 12.00 9.50 7.21
C ALA A 43 10.90 9.33 8.29
N ALA A 44 9.81 10.10 8.23
CA ALA A 44 8.68 9.90 9.13
C ALA A 44 7.96 8.57 8.83
N VAL A 45 7.74 8.27 7.55
CA VAL A 45 7.09 7.04 7.10
C VAL A 45 7.94 5.82 7.41
N GLU A 46 9.24 5.89 7.17
CA GLU A 46 10.18 4.79 7.43
C GLU A 46 10.26 4.44 8.93
N ARG A 47 10.13 5.44 9.82
CA ARG A 47 10.02 5.21 11.27
C ARG A 47 8.71 4.53 11.66
N ASP A 48 7.59 4.92 11.06
CA ASP A 48 6.30 4.24 11.29
C ASP A 48 6.37 2.78 10.82
N ILE A 49 6.97 2.52 9.64
CA ILE A 49 7.19 1.16 9.15
C ILE A 49 8.07 0.35 10.11
N LEU A 50 9.20 0.90 10.57
CA LEU A 50 10.08 0.23 11.52
C LEU A 50 9.34 -0.12 12.83
N ARG A 51 8.53 0.80 13.35
CA ARG A 51 7.73 0.58 14.55
C ARG A 51 6.73 -0.56 14.35
N ASP A 52 6.03 -0.57 13.21
CA ASP A 52 4.90 -1.47 12.99
C ASP A 52 5.31 -2.87 12.51
N HIS A 53 6.48 -3.00 11.86
CA HIS A 53 6.99 -4.27 11.34
C HIS A 53 8.22 -4.80 12.09
N GLY A 54 8.86 -3.98 12.93
CA GLY A 54 10.10 -4.34 13.63
C GLY A 54 11.34 -4.44 12.73
N VAL A 55 11.19 -4.15 11.44
CA VAL A 55 12.26 -4.20 10.43
C VAL A 55 12.20 -2.89 9.64
N ALA A 56 13.37 -2.29 9.42
CA ALA A 56 13.48 -1.07 8.64
C ALA A 56 13.25 -1.38 7.16
N HIS A 57 12.35 -0.63 6.52
CA HIS A 57 12.21 -0.59 5.08
C HIS A 57 12.32 0.86 4.63
N GLN A 58 13.12 1.08 3.59
CA GLN A 58 13.19 2.39 2.93
C GLN A 58 11.99 2.58 2.02
N VAL A 59 11.60 3.83 1.78
CA VAL A 59 10.62 4.14 0.73
C VAL A 59 11.31 4.06 -0.63
N TYR A 60 10.77 3.25 -1.55
CA TYR A 60 11.42 2.95 -2.83
C TYR A 60 10.40 2.77 -3.96
N PRO A 61 10.77 2.89 -5.25
CA PRO A 61 12.06 3.36 -5.76
C PRO A 61 12.26 4.87 -5.54
N ALA A 62 13.43 5.39 -5.90
CA ALA A 62 13.63 6.83 -6.02
C ALA A 62 12.65 7.42 -7.06
N THR A 63 12.22 8.67 -6.84
CA THR A 63 11.26 9.34 -7.71
C THR A 63 11.59 10.80 -7.89
N THR A 64 11.03 11.40 -8.94
CA THR A 64 10.98 12.85 -9.16
C THR A 64 9.57 13.41 -8.94
N GLN A 65 8.61 12.57 -8.54
CA GLN A 65 7.26 13.01 -8.20
C GLN A 65 7.27 13.85 -6.92
N PRO A 66 6.41 14.87 -6.80
CA PRO A 66 6.36 15.74 -5.61
C PRO A 66 5.76 15.02 -4.39
N TRP A 67 5.00 13.95 -4.60
CA TRP A 67 4.35 13.14 -3.58
C TRP A 67 4.80 11.69 -3.65
N ARG A 68 4.69 11.02 -2.50
CA ARG A 68 5.00 9.61 -2.27
C ARG A 68 3.77 8.95 -1.65
N THR A 69 3.48 7.72 -2.05
CA THR A 69 2.45 6.87 -1.47
C THR A 69 2.99 5.46 -1.19
N PRO A 70 3.98 5.30 -0.28
CA PRO A 70 4.48 4.00 0.16
C PRO A 70 3.39 3.14 0.79
N ILE A 71 3.47 1.83 0.51
CA ILE A 71 2.74 0.80 1.27
C ILE A 71 3.32 0.74 2.68
N VAL A 72 2.53 1.12 3.69
CA VAL A 72 2.95 1.02 5.11
C VAL A 72 2.38 -0.20 5.80
N MET A 73 1.23 -0.71 5.34
CA MET A 73 0.64 -1.97 5.81
C MET A 73 0.03 -2.70 4.62
N PHE A 74 0.00 -4.03 4.70
CA PHE A 74 -0.62 -4.90 3.69
C PHE A 74 -1.12 -6.16 4.37
N GLU A 75 -2.32 -6.63 4.05
CA GLU A 75 -2.84 -7.93 4.48
C GLU A 75 -3.51 -8.66 3.29
N PRO A 76 -3.34 -9.98 3.16
CA PRO A 76 -2.52 -10.83 4.03
C PRO A 76 -1.03 -10.62 3.73
N ILE A 77 -0.24 -10.39 4.78
CA ILE A 77 1.23 -10.34 4.65
C ILE A 77 1.84 -11.73 4.78
N ALA A 78 2.75 -12.04 3.85
CA ALA A 78 3.44 -13.32 3.75
C ALA A 78 4.89 -13.09 3.26
N PRO A 79 5.80 -14.06 3.44
CA PRO A 79 7.17 -13.93 2.93
C PRO A 79 7.25 -13.59 1.43
N SER A 80 6.27 -14.01 0.63
CA SER A 80 6.18 -13.74 -0.80
C SER A 80 5.88 -12.29 -1.17
N ASN A 81 5.32 -11.49 -0.25
CA ASN A 81 4.92 -10.09 -0.51
C ASN A 81 5.45 -9.09 0.52
N GLN A 82 6.17 -9.54 1.56
CA GLN A 82 6.72 -8.66 2.60
C GLN A 82 7.64 -7.57 2.04
N ALA A 83 8.36 -7.86 0.96
CA ALA A 83 9.22 -6.88 0.28
C ALA A 83 8.43 -5.68 -0.28
N SER A 84 7.11 -5.78 -0.46
CA SER A 84 6.28 -4.68 -0.97
C SER A 84 6.12 -3.53 0.04
N ILE A 85 6.35 -3.76 1.33
CA ILE A 85 6.36 -2.69 2.34
C ILE A 85 7.45 -1.66 1.98
N GLY A 86 7.07 -0.38 1.97
CA GLY A 86 7.91 0.73 1.51
C GLY A 86 7.84 1.01 0.00
N TYR A 87 7.21 0.15 -0.80
CA TYR A 87 7.03 0.42 -2.23
C TYR A 87 6.11 1.62 -2.45
N ASP A 88 6.60 2.65 -3.13
CA ASP A 88 5.87 3.86 -3.50
C ASP A 88 4.97 3.60 -4.71
N MET A 89 3.68 3.42 -4.43
CA MET A 89 2.65 3.21 -5.45
C MET A 89 2.55 4.37 -6.46
N PHE A 90 2.99 5.57 -6.09
CA PHE A 90 2.93 6.77 -6.94
C PHE A 90 3.96 6.74 -8.08
N THR A 91 4.93 5.82 -8.05
CA THR A 91 5.97 5.71 -9.08
C THR A 91 5.50 5.00 -10.36
N GLU A 92 4.42 4.22 -10.30
CA GLU A 92 3.86 3.55 -11.47
C GLU A 92 2.74 4.41 -12.10
N PRO A 93 2.83 4.77 -13.40
CA PRO A 93 1.88 5.68 -14.04
C PRO A 93 0.40 5.30 -13.90
N ALA A 94 0.02 4.03 -14.08
CA ALA A 94 -1.38 3.64 -14.01
C ALA A 94 -1.93 3.69 -12.58
N ARG A 95 -1.12 3.34 -11.57
CA ARG A 95 -1.46 3.50 -10.15
C ARG A 95 -1.59 4.98 -9.79
N ARG A 96 -0.63 5.81 -10.20
CA ARG A 96 -0.60 7.26 -9.93
C ARG A 96 -1.86 7.96 -10.44
N VAL A 97 -2.29 7.69 -11.68
CA VAL A 97 -3.51 8.29 -12.24
C VAL A 97 -4.75 7.96 -11.40
N ALA A 98 -4.86 6.73 -10.87
CA ALA A 98 -5.97 6.34 -10.02
C ALA A 98 -5.91 7.02 -8.64
N ILE A 99 -4.73 7.07 -8.03
CA ILE A 99 -4.50 7.76 -6.74
C ILE A 99 -4.81 9.25 -6.87
N GLU A 100 -4.32 9.93 -7.91
CA GLU A 100 -4.55 11.36 -8.14
C GLU A 100 -6.05 11.67 -8.28
N LYS A 101 -6.82 10.80 -8.95
CA LYS A 101 -8.27 10.95 -9.06
C LYS A 101 -8.97 10.74 -7.73
N ALA A 102 -8.65 9.64 -7.02
CA ALA A 102 -9.22 9.36 -5.71
C ALA A 102 -8.96 10.49 -4.71
N MET A 103 -7.76 11.08 -4.73
CA MET A 103 -7.44 12.25 -3.92
C MET A 103 -8.19 13.53 -4.34
N ALA A 104 -8.53 13.67 -5.63
CA ALA A 104 -9.15 14.88 -6.16
C ALA A 104 -10.66 14.93 -5.92
N ASP A 105 -11.34 13.79 -5.94
CA ASP A 105 -12.81 13.72 -5.83
C ASP A 105 -13.33 12.89 -4.65
N ASP A 106 -12.45 12.30 -3.85
CA ASP A 106 -12.80 11.47 -2.68
C ASP A 106 -13.69 10.26 -3.06
N GLN A 107 -13.56 9.77 -4.30
CA GLN A 107 -14.24 8.57 -4.81
C GLN A 107 -13.25 7.44 -5.05
N GLN A 108 -13.76 6.19 -5.18
CA GLN A 108 -12.91 5.06 -5.52
C GLN A 108 -12.52 5.08 -7.00
N HIS A 109 -11.23 4.95 -7.29
CA HIS A 109 -10.74 4.82 -8.68
C HIS A 109 -9.88 3.58 -8.85
N ALA A 110 -10.21 2.80 -9.87
CA ALA A 110 -9.40 1.67 -10.27
C ALA A 110 -8.18 2.12 -11.09
N SER A 111 -7.04 1.48 -10.86
CA SER A 111 -5.98 1.45 -11.85
C SER A 111 -6.49 0.79 -13.14
N GLY A 112 -5.83 1.07 -14.27
CA GLY A 112 -5.94 0.20 -15.43
C GLY A 112 -5.41 -1.22 -15.14
N LEU A 113 -5.46 -2.09 -16.14
CA LEU A 113 -4.84 -3.42 -16.06
C LEU A 113 -3.33 -3.27 -15.85
N ILE A 114 -2.84 -3.85 -14.76
CA ILE A 114 -1.43 -3.87 -14.37
C ILE A 114 -1.03 -5.28 -13.94
N GLN A 115 0.28 -5.47 -13.80
CA GLN A 115 0.84 -6.64 -13.16
C GLN A 115 1.02 -6.37 -11.65
N LEU A 116 0.13 -6.91 -10.82
CA LEU A 116 0.20 -6.82 -9.36
C LEU A 116 1.48 -7.49 -8.85
N GLY A 117 2.17 -6.85 -7.90
CA GLY A 117 3.47 -7.31 -7.36
C GLY A 117 4.69 -6.96 -8.23
N GLN A 118 4.48 -6.52 -9.48
CA GLN A 118 5.57 -6.08 -10.34
C GLN A 118 6.24 -4.84 -9.74
N GLY A 119 7.57 -4.88 -9.65
CA GLY A 119 8.39 -3.78 -9.12
C GLY A 119 8.46 -3.70 -7.60
N THR A 120 7.67 -4.50 -6.86
CA THR A 120 7.57 -4.45 -5.39
C THR A 120 8.43 -5.50 -4.67
N GLY A 121 9.29 -6.22 -5.40
CA GLY A 121 10.05 -7.36 -4.86
C GLY A 121 9.21 -8.58 -4.47
N ALA A 122 7.90 -8.60 -4.79
CA ALA A 122 7.07 -9.76 -4.56
C ALA A 122 7.54 -10.94 -5.43
N THR A 123 7.50 -12.16 -4.89
CA THR A 123 7.96 -13.36 -5.59
C THR A 123 7.00 -13.85 -6.67
N GLN A 124 5.76 -13.37 -6.64
CA GLN A 124 4.71 -13.72 -7.57
C GLN A 124 4.01 -12.47 -8.07
N THR A 125 3.57 -12.53 -9.33
CA THR A 125 2.87 -11.43 -9.98
C THR A 125 1.61 -11.91 -10.68
N PHE A 126 0.61 -11.04 -10.78
CA PHE A 126 -0.71 -11.40 -11.30
C PHE A 126 -1.28 -10.28 -12.16
N PRO A 127 -1.92 -10.57 -13.30
CA PRO A 127 -2.70 -9.56 -14.02
C PRO A 127 -3.90 -9.15 -13.15
N GLY A 128 -4.16 -7.85 -13.04
CA GLY A 128 -5.27 -7.33 -12.26
C GLY A 128 -5.28 -5.80 -12.20
N PHE A 129 -5.99 -5.25 -11.21
CA PHE A 129 -6.05 -3.82 -10.95
C PHE A 129 -6.07 -3.57 -9.44
N LEU A 130 -5.76 -2.33 -9.05
CA LEU A 130 -5.89 -1.83 -7.69
C LEU A 130 -7.05 -0.83 -7.66
N VAL A 131 -7.76 -0.75 -6.56
CA VAL A 131 -8.75 0.32 -6.31
C VAL A 131 -8.18 1.17 -5.18
N PHE A 132 -8.10 2.47 -5.40
CA PHE A 132 -7.63 3.46 -4.43
C PHE A 132 -8.80 4.36 -4.00
#